data_AF-A0A7S3U1D0-F1
#
_entry.id   AF-A0A7S3U1D0-F1
#
_cell.length_a   1.000
_cell.length_b   1.000
_cell.length_c   1.000
_cell.angle_alpha   90.00
_cell.angle_beta   90.00
_cell.angle_gamma   90.00
#
_symmetry.space_group_name_H-M   'P 1'
#
loop_
_entity.id
_entity.type
_entity.pdbx_description
1 polymer ?
#
loop_
_entity_poly.entity_id
_entity_poly.type
_entity_poly.pdbx_seq_one_letter_code
_entity_poly.pdbx_strand_id
1 'polypeptide(L)'
;DPYHEPGQAHGLCFSVPPGIKPPPSLKNMYKEMVTDLPGFKPPDHGHLIQWAERGVLLLNATLTVRGGHKEANSHSKCGWQQFTDEVINVINTRCEGVVFL
;
A
#
# COMPACT_ATOMS: atom_id res chain seq x y z
N ASP A 1 2.91 7.84 -1.57
CA ASP A 1 4.08 7.77 -0.68
C ASP A 1 3.66 7.06 0.62
N PRO A 2 4.59 6.66 1.50
CA PRO A 2 4.23 6.01 2.75
C PRO A 2 3.47 6.97 3.67
N TYR A 3 2.75 6.46 4.67
CA TYR A 3 2.16 7.30 5.70
C TYR A 3 3.24 8.10 6.45
N HIS A 4 3.02 9.42 6.60
CA HIS A 4 4.00 10.36 7.18
C HIS A 4 3.89 10.51 8.70
N GLU A 5 2.87 9.92 9.33
CA GLU A 5 2.77 9.91 10.80
C GLU A 5 3.63 8.80 11.41
N PRO A 6 4.31 9.08 12.54
CA PRO A 6 5.10 8.07 13.24
C PRO A 6 4.30 6.79 13.53
N GLY A 7 4.90 5.64 13.21
CA GLY A 7 4.32 4.32 13.50
C GLY A 7 3.22 3.86 12.53
N GLN A 8 2.85 4.64 11.51
CA GLN A 8 1.83 4.23 10.54
C GLN A 8 2.41 3.43 9.35
N ALA A 9 3.55 3.85 8.81
CA ALA A 9 4.16 3.18 7.66
C ALA A 9 5.01 1.97 8.09
N HIS A 10 4.93 0.88 7.33
CA HIS A 10 5.74 -0.34 7.57
C HIS A 10 6.19 -1.04 6.28
N GLY A 11 6.22 -0.31 5.16
CA GLY A 11 6.79 -0.79 3.89
C GLY A 11 5.78 -1.34 2.87
N LEU A 12 4.52 -1.55 3.26
CA LEU A 12 3.45 -1.97 2.35
C LEU A 12 2.48 -0.81 2.08
N CYS A 13 2.10 -0.58 0.80
CA CYS A 13 1.13 0.46 0.47
C CYS A 13 -0.23 0.16 1.14
N PHE A 14 -0.95 1.23 1.52
CA PHE A 14 -2.21 1.24 2.27
C PHE A 14 -2.21 0.61 3.67
N SER A 15 -1.28 -0.29 3.98
CA SER A 15 -1.25 -1.04 5.22
C SER A 15 -0.63 -0.26 6.38
N VAL A 16 -1.11 -0.54 7.59
CA VAL A 16 -0.57 -0.06 8.86
C VAL A 16 -0.25 -1.22 9.81
N PRO A 17 0.68 -1.07 10.76
CA PRO A 17 0.96 -2.09 11.77
C PRO A 17 -0.25 -2.50 12.62
N PRO A 18 -0.21 -3.68 13.26
CA PRO A 18 -1.21 -4.07 14.24
C PRO A 18 -1.41 -3.00 15.33
N GLY A 19 -2.66 -2.80 15.76
CA GLY A 19 -3.02 -1.79 16.76
C GLY A 19 -3.24 -0.38 16.20
N ILE A 20 -2.81 -0.10 14.96
CA ILE A 20 -3.13 1.15 14.27
C ILE A 20 -4.47 1.02 13.56
N LYS A 21 -5.36 2.01 13.77
CA LYS A 21 -6.66 2.04 13.11
C LYS A 21 -6.50 2.13 11.59
N PRO A 22 -7.34 1.42 10.81
CA PRO A 22 -7.36 1.54 9.36
C PRO A 22 -7.48 3.01 8.91
N PRO A 23 -6.57 3.50 8.04
CA PRO A 23 -6.68 4.82 7.46
C PRO A 23 -7.92 4.98 6.57
N PRO A 24 -8.37 6.21 6.28
CA PRO A 24 -9.57 6.45 5.46
C PRO A 24 -9.56 5.73 4.10
N SER A 25 -8.41 5.73 3.40
CA SER A 25 -8.27 5.04 2.10
C SER A 25 -8.50 3.54 2.21
N LEU A 26 -7.91 2.88 3.22
CA LEU A 26 -8.11 1.45 3.45
C LEU A 26 -9.55 1.12 3.87
N LYS A 27 -10.18 2.00 4.67
CA LYS A 27 -11.61 1.85 4.99
C LYS A 27 -12.49 1.90 3.74
N ASN A 28 -12.15 2.73 2.77
CA ASN A 28 -12.89 2.79 1.51
C ASN A 28 -12.70 1.51 0.69
N MET A 29 -11.48 0.95 0.64
CA MET A 29 -11.26 -0.37 0.03
C MET A 29 -12.13 -1.45 0.70
N TYR A 30 -12.19 -1.48 2.04
CA TYR A 30 -13.04 -2.45 2.74
C TYR A 30 -14.53 -2.24 2.48
N LYS A 31 -15.01 -1.00 2.31
CA LYS A 31 -16.40 -0.74 1.93
C LYS A 31 -16.71 -1.29 0.55
N GLU A 32 -15.82 -1.11 -0.41
CA GLU A 32 -15.99 -1.66 -1.75
C GLU A 32 -16.04 -3.19 -1.72
N MET A 33 -15.12 -3.82 -0.99
CA MET A 33 -15.08 -5.28 -0.83
C MET A 33 -16.36 -5.84 -0.18
N VAL A 34 -17.04 -5.10 0.71
CA VAL A 34 -18.33 -5.52 1.27
C VAL A 34 -19.42 -5.57 0.21
N THR A 35 -19.41 -4.62 -0.73
CA THR A 35 -20.38 -4.57 -1.82
C THR A 35 -20.13 -5.69 -2.83
N ASP A 36 -18.87 -5.94 -3.18
CA ASP A 36 -18.50 -6.82 -4.29
C ASP A 36 -18.30 -8.29 -3.91
N LEU A 37 -17.93 -8.57 -2.65
CA LEU A 37 -17.59 -9.92 -2.19
C LEU A 37 -18.64 -10.43 -1.19
N PRO A 38 -19.57 -11.29 -1.63
CA PRO A 38 -20.57 -11.88 -0.73
C PRO A 38 -19.92 -12.56 0.48
N GLY A 39 -20.34 -12.16 1.68
CA GLY A 39 -19.84 -12.72 2.94
C GLY A 39 -18.53 -12.11 3.44
N PHE A 40 -17.93 -11.14 2.74
CA PHE A 40 -16.79 -10.40 3.26
C PHE A 40 -17.18 -9.58 4.49
N LYS A 41 -16.36 -9.68 5.55
CA LYS A 41 -16.48 -8.89 6.77
C LYS A 41 -15.21 -8.06 6.93
N PRO A 42 -15.31 -6.72 6.94
CA PRO A 42 -14.14 -5.86 7.13
C PRO A 42 -13.40 -6.20 8.42
N PRO A 43 -12.09 -6.41 8.38
CA PRO A 43 -11.27 -6.46 9.59
C PRO A 43 -11.33 -5.13 10.35
N ASP A 44 -11.12 -5.20 11.65
CA ASP A 44 -10.96 -4.01 12.52
C ASP A 44 -9.52 -3.47 12.54
N HIS A 45 -8.59 -4.12 11.84
CA HIS A 45 -7.19 -3.74 11.70
C HIS A 45 -6.82 -3.37 10.26
N GLY A 46 -5.73 -2.61 10.08
CA GLY A 46 -5.22 -2.23 8.76
C GLY A 46 -3.95 -2.98 8.33
N HIS A 47 -3.62 -4.07 9.02
CA HIS A 47 -2.44 -4.88 8.74
C HIS A 47 -2.69 -5.87 7.58
N LEU A 48 -2.01 -5.66 6.45
CA LEU A 48 -2.25 -6.35 5.17
C LEU A 48 -1.13 -7.34 4.81
N ILE A 49 -0.29 -7.75 5.76
CA ILE A 49 0.81 -8.70 5.47
C ILE A 49 0.31 -9.99 4.83
N GLN A 50 -0.89 -10.46 5.23
CA GLN A 50 -1.51 -11.67 4.68
C GLN A 50 -1.86 -11.54 3.19
N TRP A 51 -2.06 -10.31 2.67
CA TRP A 51 -2.24 -10.10 1.23
C TRP A 51 -0.90 -10.27 0.51
N ALA A 52 0.17 -9.68 1.05
CA ALA A 52 1.51 -9.83 0.50
C ALA A 52 2.00 -11.28 0.49
N GLU A 53 1.76 -12.03 1.57
CA GLU A 53 2.08 -13.47 1.67
C GLU A 53 1.32 -14.33 0.65
N ARG A 54 0.18 -13.84 0.13
CA ARG A 54 -0.65 -14.50 -0.88
C ARG A 54 -0.39 -14.00 -2.30
N GLY A 55 0.68 -13.24 -2.52
CA GLY A 55 1.12 -12.80 -3.84
C GLY A 55 0.62 -11.41 -4.27
N VAL A 56 0.00 -10.64 -3.37
CA VAL A 56 -0.38 -9.25 -3.66
C VAL A 56 0.81 -8.31 -3.40
N LEU A 57 1.43 -7.80 -4.45
CA LEU A 57 2.51 -6.83 -4.30
C LEU A 57 1.95 -5.43 -3.95
N LEU A 58 2.14 -5.02 -2.69
CA LEU A 58 1.68 -3.71 -2.16
C LEU A 58 2.78 -2.64 -2.29
N LEU A 59 2.99 -2.11 -3.50
CA LEU A 59 4.07 -1.18 -3.82
C LEU A 59 3.62 0.30 -3.80
N ASN A 60 4.37 1.16 -3.11
CA ASN A 60 4.23 2.61 -3.25
C ASN A 60 5.14 3.13 -4.39
N ALA A 61 4.71 4.13 -5.17
CA ALA A 61 5.55 4.80 -6.16
C ALA A 61 6.71 5.63 -5.56
N THR A 62 6.66 5.91 -4.25
CA THR A 62 7.75 6.54 -3.49
C THR A 62 7.90 5.75 -2.20
N LEU A 63 9.12 5.31 -1.87
CA LEU A 63 9.34 4.34 -0.79
C LEU A 63 9.69 4.96 0.56
N THR A 64 9.90 6.27 0.62
CA THR A 64 10.19 7.00 1.87
C THR A 64 9.46 8.34 1.87
N VAL A 65 9.30 8.91 3.06
CA VAL A 65 8.73 10.24 3.29
C VAL A 65 9.37 10.80 4.56
N ARG A 66 9.51 12.13 4.68
CA ARG A 66 9.86 12.74 5.96
C ARG A 66 8.67 12.67 6.91
N GLY A 67 8.95 12.55 8.20
CA GLY A 67 7.91 12.50 9.22
C GLY A 67 7.27 13.87 9.46
N GLY A 68 5.96 13.88 9.69
CA GLY A 68 5.20 15.06 10.13
C GLY A 68 4.03 15.43 9.21
N HIS A 69 3.03 16.10 9.79
CA HIS A 69 1.74 16.41 9.15
C HIS A 69 1.83 17.18 7.81
N LYS A 70 2.91 17.90 7.54
CA LYS A 70 3.10 18.72 6.32
C LYS A 70 4.09 18.12 5.31
N GLU A 71 4.62 16.93 5.58
CA GLU A 71 5.70 16.33 4.79
C GLU A 71 5.22 15.29 3.77
N ALA A 72 3.92 15.22 3.51
CA ALA A 72 3.38 14.40 2.43
C ALA A 72 4.09 14.71 1.10
N ASN A 73 4.47 13.66 0.37
CA ASN A 73 5.22 13.69 -0.89
C ASN A 73 6.60 14.38 -0.82
N SER A 74 7.17 14.56 0.37
CA SER A 74 8.48 15.21 0.59
C SER A 74 9.64 14.58 -0.18
N HIS A 75 9.58 13.28 -0.50
CA HIS A 75 10.59 12.55 -1.26
C HIS A 75 10.13 12.17 -2.69
N SER A 76 9.06 12.79 -3.21
CA SER A 76 8.56 12.54 -4.57
C SER A 76 9.63 12.73 -5.66
N LYS A 77 10.60 13.62 -5.44
CA LYS A 77 11.69 13.92 -6.38
C LYS A 77 13.02 13.22 -6.06
N CYS A 78 13.04 12.25 -5.14
CA CYS A 78 14.25 11.55 -4.72
C CYS A 78 14.62 10.34 -5.61
N GLY A 79 14.02 10.20 -6.80
CA GLY A 79 14.32 9.12 -7.74
C GLY A 79 13.62 7.79 -7.45
N TRP A 80 12.82 7.68 -6.39
CA TRP A 80 12.11 6.44 -6.08
C TRP A 80 11.20 5.96 -7.20
N GLN A 81 10.56 6.88 -7.92
CA GLN A 81 9.71 6.52 -9.06
C GLN A 81 10.49 5.75 -10.13
N GLN A 82 11.71 6.17 -10.46
CA GLN A 82 12.54 5.44 -11.44
C GLN A 82 12.80 3.99 -11.00
N PHE A 83 13.06 3.78 -9.71
CA PHE A 83 13.24 2.44 -9.17
C PHE A 83 11.95 1.62 -9.24
N THR A 84 10.81 2.19 -8.80
CA THR A 84 9.53 1.46 -8.77
C THR A 84 8.97 1.21 -10.15
N ASP A 85 9.20 2.12 -11.11
CA ASP A 85 8.87 1.94 -12.52
C ASP A 85 9.64 0.75 -13.08
N GLU A 86 10.93 0.62 -12.76
CA GLU A 86 11.72 -0.52 -13.21
C GLU A 86 11.28 -1.84 -12.56
N VAL A 87 10.87 -1.83 -11.28
CA VAL A 87 10.26 -3.02 -10.65
C VAL A 87 9.00 -3.45 -11.41
N ILE A 88 8.13 -2.50 -11.78
CA ILE A 88 6.93 -2.78 -12.57
C ILE A 88 7.30 -3.29 -13.97
N ASN A 89 8.31 -2.71 -14.63
CA ASN A 89 8.80 -3.18 -15.93
C ASN A 89 9.31 -4.62 -15.85
N VAL A 90 10.07 -4.97 -14.81
CA VAL A 90 10.56 -6.34 -14.59
C VAL A 90 9.39 -7.30 -14.40
N ILE A 91 8.37 -6.95 -13.64
CA ILE A 91 7.17 -7.79 -13.47
C ILE A 91 6.47 -7.96 -14.82
N ASN A 92 6.26 -6.87 -15.56
CA ASN A 92 5.59 -6.90 -16.85
C ASN A 92 6.33 -7.73 -17.91
N THR A 93 7.66 -7.77 -17.85
CA THR A 93 8.49 -8.49 -18.83
C THR A 93 8.77 -9.94 -18.44
N ARG A 94 8.76 -10.27 -17.14
CA ARG A 94 9.18 -11.59 -16.64
C ARG A 94 8.04 -12.43 -16.05
N CYS A 95 6.88 -11.84 -15.81
CA CYS A 95 5.72 -12.54 -15.26
C CYS A 95 4.57 -12.51 -16.26
N GLU A 96 3.76 -13.56 -16.28
CA GLU A 96 2.57 -13.68 -17.11
C GLU A 96 1.32 -13.75 -16.23
N GLY A 97 0.20 -13.21 -16.72
CA GLY A 97 -1.09 -13.27 -16.02
C GLY A 97 -1.18 -12.39 -14.75
N VAL A 98 -0.29 -11.41 -14.58
CA VAL A 98 -0.33 -10.46 -13.46
C VAL A 98 -1.48 -9.47 -13.65
N VAL A 99 -2.22 -9.19 -12.58
CA VAL A 99 -3.26 -8.15 -12.55
C VAL A 99 -2.69 -6.90 -11.88
N PHE A 100 -2.82 -5.76 -12.57
CA PHE A 100 -2.51 -4.43 -12.03
C PHE A 100 -3.82 -3.73 -11.66
N LEU A 101 -3.89 -3.19 -10.44
CA LEU A 101 -5.03 -2.46 -9.89
C LEU A 101 -4.66 -1.00 -9.61
#